data_AF-B2VAW6-F1
#
_entry.id   AF-B2VAW6-F1
#
_cell.length_a   1.000
_cell.length_b   1.000
_cell.length_c   1.000
_cell.angle_alpha   90.00
_cell.angle_beta   90.00
_cell.angle_gamma   90.00
#
_symmetry.space_group_name_H-M   'P 1'
#
loop_
_entity.id
_entity.type
_entity.pdbx_description
1 polymer ?
#
loop_
_entity_poly.entity_id
_entity_poly.type
_entity_poly.pdbx_seq_one_letter_code
_entity_poly.pdbx_strand_id
1 'polypeptide(L)' 'MNIQRDNDMIVKNKAYDIPCFHESVKRDFESGLITLKQAATEFFKSNWTPFVDIEYTKKQLGI' A
#
# COMPACT_ATOMS: atom_id res chain seq x y z
N MET A 1 -25.90 -5.26 -45.64
CA MET A 1 -24.70 -4.95 -44.81
C MET A 1 -25.08 -5.17 -43.37
N ASN A 2 -24.40 -6.11 -42.71
CA ASN A 2 -24.81 -6.71 -41.43
C ASN A 2 -24.31 -5.86 -40.25
N ILE A 3 -25.23 -5.22 -39.53
CA ILE A 3 -24.96 -4.49 -38.29
C ILE A 3 -25.06 -5.52 -37.16
N GLN A 4 -23.99 -6.27 -36.89
CA GLN A 4 -23.86 -6.98 -35.62
C GLN A 4 -22.43 -7.48 -35.43
N ARG A 5 -21.92 -7.23 -34.22
CA ARG A 5 -20.64 -7.67 -33.63
C ARG A 5 -19.48 -6.73 -33.85
N ASP A 6 -19.47 -5.67 -33.04
CA ASP A 6 -18.27 -5.19 -32.35
C ASP A 6 -18.72 -4.48 -31.06
N ASN A 7 -19.57 -5.15 -30.28
CA ASN A 7 -19.70 -4.87 -28.85
C ASN A 7 -18.58 -5.63 -28.12
N ASP A 8 -17.34 -5.41 -28.58
CA ASP A 8 -16.18 -5.77 -27.79
C ASP A 8 -16.24 -4.86 -26.57
N MET A 9 -16.47 -5.49 -25.42
CA MET A 9 -16.61 -4.84 -24.14
C MET A 9 -15.38 -3.95 -24.00
N ILE A 10 -15.58 -2.63 -24.10
CA ILE A 10 -14.59 -1.67 -23.64
C ILE A 10 -14.48 -1.97 -22.15
N VAL A 11 -13.56 -2.87 -21.80
CA VAL A 11 -13.04 -3.04 -20.45
C VAL A 11 -12.43 -1.68 -20.19
N LYS A 12 -13.27 -0.78 -19.66
CA LYS A 12 -12.84 0.53 -19.21
C LYS A 12 -11.70 0.20 -18.28
N ASN A 13 -10.49 0.54 -18.72
CA ASN A 13 -9.29 0.43 -17.95
C ASN A 13 -9.42 1.48 -16.83
N LYS A 14 -10.30 1.20 -15.87
CA LYS A 14 -10.41 1.93 -14.63
C LYS A 14 -9.16 1.49 -13.90
N ALA A 15 -8.11 2.29 -14.02
CA ALA A 15 -6.98 2.18 -13.10
C ALA A 15 -7.59 2.03 -11.70
N TYR A 16 -7.32 0.89 -11.07
CA TYR A 16 -7.85 0.65 -9.74
C TYR A 16 -7.36 1.78 -8.84
N ASP A 17 -8.27 2.40 -8.09
CA ASP A 17 -7.93 3.42 -7.09
C ASP A 17 -7.31 2.73 -5.88
N ILE A 18 -6.08 2.23 -6.07
CA ILE A 18 -5.32 1.51 -5.07
C ILE A 18 -4.44 2.53 -4.35
N PRO A 19 -4.66 2.78 -3.05
CA PRO A 19 -3.82 3.67 -2.28
C PRO A 19 -2.36 3.21 -2.30
N CYS A 20 -1.44 4.17 -2.34
CA CYS A 20 -0.02 3.86 -2.21
C CYS A 20 0.26 3.24 -0.84
N PHE A 21 1.32 2.43 -0.76
CA PHE A 21 1.68 1.68 0.47
C PHE A 21 1.66 2.56 1.74
N HIS A 22 2.27 3.73 1.69
CA HIS A 22 2.32 4.66 2.83
C HIS A 22 0.94 5.22 3.22
N GLU A 23 0.05 5.42 2.25
CA GLU A 23 -1.33 5.87 2.51
C GLU A 23 -2.14 4.76 3.17
N SER A 24 -1.96 3.51 2.73
CA SER A 24 -2.59 2.35 3.35
C SER A 24 -2.15 2.17 4.81
N VAL A 25 -0.83 2.18 5.06
CA VAL A 25 -0.28 2.06 6.42
C VAL A 25 -0.73 3.22 7.32
N LYS A 26 -0.81 4.45 6.77
CA LYS A 26 -1.32 5.61 7.50
C LYS A 26 -2.78 5.43 7.90
N ARG A 27 -3.66 5.00 6.97
CA ARG A 27 -5.09 4.76 7.26
C ARG A 27 -5.28 3.67 8.32
N ASP A 28 -4.49 2.61 8.26
CA ASP A 28 -4.53 1.53 9.26
C ASP A 28 -4.10 2.03 10.65
N PHE A 29 -3.11 2.93 10.71
CA PHE A 29 -2.71 3.54 11.98
C PHE A 29 -3.78 4.51 12.52
N GLU A 30 -4.31 5.39 11.67
CA GLU A 30 -5.32 6.39 12.05
C GLU A 30 -6.65 5.75 12.47
N SER A 31 -6.99 4.59 11.90
CA SER A 31 -8.15 3.78 12.32
C SER A 31 -7.92 2.98 13.61
N GLY A 32 -6.68 2.96 14.13
CA GLY A 32 -6.31 2.16 15.29
C GLY A 32 -6.17 0.66 15.01
N LEU A 33 -6.21 0.24 13.73
CA LEU A 33 -6.03 -1.15 13.32
C LEU A 33 -4.62 -1.66 13.61
N ILE A 34 -3.62 -0.78 13.46
CA ILE A 34 -2.22 -1.06 13.78
C ILE A 34 -1.65 -0.03 14.75
N THR A 35 -0.69 -0.46 15.56
CA THR A 35 0.09 0.44 16.42
C THR A 35 1.20 1.13 15.65
N LEU A 36 1.74 2.23 16.20
CA LEU A 36 2.89 2.94 15.62
C LEU A 36 4.10 2.02 15.40
N LYS A 37 4.31 1.06 16.32
CA LYS A 37 5.37 0.05 16.20
C LYS A 37 5.16 -0.87 14.99
N GLN A 38 3.92 -1.30 14.76
CA GLN A 38 3.58 -2.14 13.61
C GLN A 38 3.72 -1.36 12.30
N ALA A 39 3.26 -0.11 12.25
CA ALA A 39 3.45 0.76 11.09
C ALA A 39 4.94 0.91 10.73
N ALA A 40 5.81 1.21 11.70
CA ALA A 40 7.25 1.30 11.49
C ALA A 40 7.88 -0.02 10.99
N THR A 41 7.37 -1.16 11.48
CA THR A 41 7.81 -2.48 11.02
C THR A 41 7.45 -2.72 9.55
N GLU A 42 6.24 -2.32 9.13
CA GLU A 42 5.81 -2.44 7.73
C GLU A 42 6.65 -1.54 6.80
N PHE A 43 6.97 -0.30 7.21
CA PHE A 43 7.88 0.56 6.46
C PHE A 43 9.29 -0.05 6.32
N PHE A 44 9.80 -0.67 7.37
CA PHE A 44 11.10 -1.36 7.33
C PHE A 44 11.09 -2.56 6.39
N LYS A 45 10.07 -3.43 6.45
CA LYS A 45 9.91 -4.58 5.54
C LYS A 45 9.84 -4.17 4.07
N SER A 46 9.18 -3.05 3.78
CA SER A 46 9.04 -2.50 2.43
C SER A 46 10.27 -1.72 1.95
N ASN A 47 11.38 -1.75 2.70
CA ASN A 47 12.61 -1.01 2.41
C ASN A 47 12.39 0.50 2.24
N TRP A 48 11.31 1.03 2.83
CA TRP A 48 10.95 2.45 2.87
C TRP A 48 11.65 3.11 4.06
N THR A 49 12.97 3.17 3.97
CA THR A 49 13.86 3.69 4.99
C THR A 49 14.00 5.23 5.11
N PRO A 50 13.49 6.11 4.21
CA PRO A 50 13.67 7.56 4.39
C PRO A 50 13.02 8.14 5.65
N PHE A 51 12.05 7.42 6.23
CA PHE A 51 11.23 7.87 7.36
C PHE A 51 11.40 6.99 8.60
N VAL A 52 12.31 6.01 8.56
CA VAL A 52 12.51 5.03 9.62
C VAL A 52 13.92 5.14 10.13
N ASP A 53 14.08 5.41 11.43
CA ASP A 53 15.35 5.22 12.11
C ASP A 53 15.67 3.72 12.11
N ILE A 54 16.57 3.34 11.20
CA ILE A 54 16.94 1.95 10.92
C ILE A 54 17.57 1.31 12.17
N GLU A 55 18.39 2.05 12.92
CA GLU A 55 19.06 1.52 14.12
C GLU A 55 18.07 1.30 15.25
N TYR A 56 17.16 2.26 15.47
CA TYR A 56 16.07 2.10 16.44
C TYR A 56 15.15 0.94 16.08
N THR A 57 14.85 0.78 14.80
CA THR A 57 13.93 -0.28 14.32
C THR A 57 14.56 -1.66 14.42
N LYS A 58 15.85 -1.81 14.07
CA LYS A 58 16.62 -3.05 14.29
C LYS A 58 16.61 -3.45 15.76
N LYS A 59 16.89 -2.51 16.67
CA LYS A 59 16.84 -2.71 18.13
C LYS A 59 15.47 -3.18 18.62
N GLN A 60 14.38 -2.64 18.07
CA GLN A 60 13.00 -3.03 18.40
C GLN A 60 12.60 -4.40 17.84
N LEU A 61 13.23 -4.82 16.73
CA LEU A 61 12.99 -6.10 16.05
C LEU A 61 13.90 -7.23 16.53
N GLY A 62 14.94 -6.92 17.32
CA GLY A 62 15.86 -7.92 17.88
C GLY A 62 16.83 -8.50 16.85
N ILE A 63 17.11 -7.76 15.79
CA ILE A 63 18.05 -8.06 14.70
C ILE A 63 19.21 -7.08 14.69
#